data_AF-A0A662BWP2-F1
#
_entry.id   AF-A0A662BWP2-F1
#
_cell.length_a   1.000
_cell.length_b   1.000
_cell.length_c   1.000
_cell.angle_alpha   90.00
_cell.angle_beta   90.00
_cell.angle_gamma   90.00
#
_symmetry.space_group_name_H-M   'P 1'
#
loop_
_entity.id
_entity.type
_entity.pdbx_description
1 polymer ?
#
loop_
_entity_poly.entity_id
_entity_poly.type
_entity_poly.pdbx_seq_one_letter_code
_entity_poly.pdbx_strand_id
1 'polypeptide(L)'
;IGMVIASVIFMRKASDMVEQSTSLNRVDKYDREIAWSDEANLSLQQDCVYIKRFDGPMFFGVAAKMLERVNKIPSDAKVIIFRMKKVPYIDQSGLYALEEVIKEMQNMGIVVVFTMIQAQPLYLLRKNHLIPEVLPEKYLFDRIENCAIWLKEYCKEC
;
A
#
# COMPACT_ATOMS: atom_id res chain seq x y z
N ILE A 1 -2.51 -10.32 37.32
CA ILE A 1 -3.07 -9.08 36.71
C ILE A 1 -1.99 -8.26 35.98
N GLY A 2 -0.83 -7.96 36.59
CA GLY A 2 0.25 -7.18 35.93
C GLY A 2 0.80 -7.78 34.63
N MET A 3 0.92 -9.11 34.53
CA MET A 3 1.37 -9.78 33.30
C MET A 3 0.40 -9.58 32.13
N VAL A 4 -0.91 -9.56 32.39
CA VAL A 4 -1.94 -9.37 31.35
C VAL A 4 -1.89 -7.93 30.81
N ILE A 5 -1.78 -6.95 31.72
CA ILE A 5 -1.62 -5.54 31.34
C ILE A 5 -0.31 -5.33 30.58
N ALA A 6 0.78 -5.99 30.99
CA ALA A 6 2.07 -5.93 30.30
C ALA A 6 2.01 -6.50 28.88
N SER A 7 1.32 -7.63 28.66
CA SER A 7 1.11 -8.20 27.32
C SER A 7 0.30 -7.28 26.42
N VAL A 8 -0.76 -6.66 26.94
CA VAL A 8 -1.59 -5.70 26.19
C VAL A 8 -0.80 -4.42 25.85
N ILE A 9 0.01 -3.92 26.80
CA ILE A 9 0.90 -2.77 26.56
C ILE A 9 1.99 -3.12 25.54
N PHE A 10 2.53 -4.35 25.57
CA PHE A 10 3.53 -4.79 24.60
C PHE A 10 2.94 -4.91 23.19
N MET A 11 1.72 -5.46 23.06
CA MET A 11 1.01 -5.49 21.77
C MET A 11 0.74 -4.08 21.25
N ARG A 12 0.34 -3.15 22.13
CA ARG A 12 0.19 -1.74 21.77
C ARG A 12 1.52 -1.11 21.33
N LYS A 13 2.59 -1.30 22.09
CA LYS A 13 3.93 -0.81 21.76
C LYS A 13 4.49 -1.41 20.47
N ALA A 14 4.26 -2.70 20.19
CA ALA A 14 4.70 -3.33 18.95
C ALA A 14 3.95 -2.74 17.75
N SER A 15 2.64 -2.49 17.89
CA SER A 15 1.86 -1.79 16.87
C SER A 15 2.31 -0.34 16.69
N ASP A 16 2.67 0.35 17.78
CA ASP A 16 3.15 1.75 17.74
C ASP A 16 4.61 1.83 17.23
N MET A 17 5.44 0.80 17.42
CA MET A 17 6.81 0.75 16.90
C MET A 17 6.86 0.60 15.37
N VAL A 18 5.86 -0.06 14.78
CA VAL A 18 5.66 -0.04 13.32
C VAL A 18 5.36 1.40 12.85
N GLU A 19 4.76 2.23 13.71
CA GLU A 19 4.47 3.65 13.43
C GLU A 19 5.71 4.55 13.65
N GLN A 20 6.60 4.22 14.60
CA GLN A 20 7.75 5.06 14.99
C GLN A 20 9.00 4.96 14.09
N SER A 21 8.97 4.14 13.03
CA SER A 21 10.00 4.22 11.97
C SER A 21 9.88 5.52 11.15
N THR A 22 8.82 6.32 11.37
CA THR A 22 8.58 7.61 10.71
C THR A 22 8.77 8.76 11.70
N SER A 23 9.93 8.83 12.34
CA SER A 23 10.38 10.11 12.88
C SER A 23 10.88 10.97 11.72
N LEU A 24 10.06 11.92 11.26
CA LEU A 24 10.41 13.35 11.13
C LEU A 24 9.29 14.13 10.42
N ASN A 25 8.90 15.22 11.06
CA ASN A 25 8.11 16.36 10.60
C ASN A 25 6.58 16.18 10.44
N ARG A 26 5.87 17.01 11.23
CA ARG A 26 4.52 17.46 10.94
C ARG A 26 4.51 18.11 9.56
N VAL A 27 3.97 17.43 8.56
CA VAL A 27 3.54 18.07 7.32
C VAL A 27 2.09 17.73 7.09
N ASP A 28 1.25 18.67 7.55
CA ASP A 28 -0.09 18.88 7.04
C ASP A 28 0.02 19.08 5.51
N LYS A 29 -0.19 17.98 4.78
CA LYS A 29 -0.62 17.83 3.39
C LYS A 29 -0.28 16.40 2.97
N TYR A 30 -1.22 15.51 3.27
CA TYR A 30 -1.36 14.19 2.66
C TYR A 30 -0.05 13.46 2.40
N ASP A 31 0.55 12.93 3.47
CA ASP A 31 1.40 11.73 3.44
C ASP A 31 2.34 11.64 2.21
N ARG A 32 3.12 12.69 1.94
CA ARG A 32 4.40 12.49 1.23
C ARG A 32 5.34 11.78 2.21
N GLU A 33 5.01 10.52 2.52
CA GLU A 33 5.90 9.56 3.15
C GLU A 33 7.28 9.73 2.50
N ILE A 34 8.32 9.80 3.32
CA ILE A 34 9.70 10.03 2.86
C ILE A 34 9.97 9.04 1.75
N ALA A 35 10.27 9.58 0.56
CA ALA A 35 10.53 8.77 -0.62
C ALA A 35 11.63 7.76 -0.29
N TRP A 36 11.42 6.48 -0.61
CA TRP A 36 12.47 5.50 -0.43
C TRP A 36 13.65 5.83 -1.34
N SER A 37 14.85 5.40 -0.98
CA SER A 37 16.08 5.76 -1.69
C SER A 37 16.04 5.38 -3.18
N ASP A 38 15.26 4.36 -3.54
CA ASP A 38 15.05 3.92 -4.93
C ASP A 38 14.06 4.79 -5.73
N GLU A 39 13.34 5.69 -5.07
CA GLU A 39 12.41 6.67 -5.69
C GLU A 39 13.05 8.02 -5.94
N ALA A 40 14.16 8.34 -5.28
CA ALA A 40 14.80 9.66 -5.35
C ALA A 40 15.18 10.10 -6.78
N ASN A 41 15.40 9.14 -7.68
CA ASN A 41 15.73 9.39 -9.09
C ASN A 41 14.54 9.23 -10.04
N LEU A 42 13.38 8.81 -9.54
CA LEU A 42 12.19 8.59 -10.34
C LEU A 42 11.32 9.85 -10.30
N SER A 43 11.16 10.50 -11.45
CA SER A 43 10.24 11.63 -11.65
C SER A 43 8.78 11.14 -11.63
N LEU A 44 8.35 10.58 -10.50
CA LEU A 44 6.97 10.14 -10.21
C LEU A 44 6.08 11.30 -9.74
N GLN A 45 6.57 12.53 -9.86
CA GLN A 45 5.88 13.76 -9.46
C GLN A 45 4.80 14.13 -10.49
N GLN A 46 3.78 13.30 -10.62
CA GLN A 46 2.53 13.66 -11.26
C GLN A 46 1.52 13.96 -10.16
N ASP A 47 0.85 15.11 -10.21
CA ASP A 47 -0.07 15.57 -9.17
C ASP A 47 -1.19 14.55 -8.85
N CYS A 48 -1.57 13.71 -9.81
CA CYS A 48 -2.65 12.72 -9.67
C CYS A 48 -2.18 11.32 -9.26
N VAL A 49 -0.90 11.12 -8.94
CA VAL A 49 -0.31 9.81 -8.64
C VAL A 49 0.13 9.74 -7.18
N TYR A 50 -0.41 8.77 -6.45
CA TYR A 50 -0.12 8.57 -5.03
C TYR A 50 0.64 7.27 -4.84
N ILE A 51 1.60 7.26 -3.91
CA ILE A 51 2.41 6.07 -3.60
C ILE A 51 2.15 5.72 -2.14
N LYS A 52 1.55 4.55 -1.89
CA LYS A 52 1.43 3.99 -0.55
C LYS A 52 2.52 2.96 -0.31
N ARG A 53 3.32 3.18 0.73
CA ARG A 53 4.37 2.25 1.15
C ARG A 53 3.84 1.41 2.30
N PHE A 54 3.93 0.10 2.14
CA PHE A 54 3.66 -0.84 3.23
C PHE A 54 5.00 -1.32 3.78
N ASP A 55 5.14 -1.22 5.10
CA ASP A 55 6.30 -1.68 5.85
C ASP A 55 5.84 -2.69 6.91
N GLY A 56 6.34 -3.91 6.80
CA GLY A 56 5.99 -5.01 7.69
C GLY A 56 4.88 -5.94 7.17
N PRO A 57 4.57 -6.99 7.94
CA PRO A 57 3.58 -7.99 7.54
C PRO A 57 2.17 -7.40 7.50
N MET A 58 1.40 -7.81 6.51
CA MET A 58 0.04 -7.35 6.29
C MET A 58 -0.97 -8.32 6.92
N PHE A 59 -1.58 -7.86 8.01
CA PHE A 59 -2.69 -8.56 8.65
C PHE A 59 -3.94 -7.69 8.62
N PHE A 60 -5.09 -8.23 9.05
CA PHE A 60 -6.35 -7.48 9.09
C PHE A 60 -6.22 -6.07 9.68
N GLY A 61 -5.54 -5.92 10.83
CA GLY A 61 -5.40 -4.62 11.49
C GLY A 61 -4.67 -3.55 10.66
N VAL A 62 -3.73 -3.95 9.79
CA VAL A 62 -3.00 -3.02 8.90
C VAL A 62 -3.87 -2.61 7.73
N ALA A 63 -4.53 -3.58 7.08
CA ALA A 63 -5.39 -3.33 5.94
C ALA A 63 -6.69 -2.60 6.31
N ALA A 64 -7.31 -2.92 7.46
CA ALA A 64 -8.49 -2.22 7.97
C ALA A 64 -8.20 -0.74 8.28
N LYS A 65 -7.05 -0.44 8.89
CA LYS A 65 -6.60 0.95 9.08
C LYS A 65 -6.44 1.70 7.76
N MET A 66 -6.11 1.00 6.69
CA MET A 66 -6.05 1.60 5.36
C MET A 66 -7.44 1.91 4.83
N LEU A 67 -8.39 0.98 4.98
CA LEU A 67 -9.79 1.18 4.61
C LEU A 67 -10.36 2.47 5.24
N GLU A 68 -10.10 2.68 6.53
CA GLU A 68 -10.49 3.91 7.26
C GLU A 68 -9.87 5.20 6.67
N ARG A 69 -8.76 5.09 5.95
CA ARG A 69 -8.04 6.21 5.33
C ARG A 69 -8.35 6.38 3.84
N VAL A 70 -9.02 5.43 3.18
CA VAL A 70 -9.36 5.51 1.74
C VAL A 70 -10.16 6.78 1.45
N ASN A 71 -11.16 7.08 2.27
CA ASN A 71 -12.02 8.26 2.11
C ASN A 71 -11.30 9.60 2.26
N LYS A 72 -10.09 9.61 2.80
CA LYS A 72 -9.30 10.83 2.91
C LYS A 72 -8.55 11.11 1.61
N ILE A 73 -8.42 10.12 0.71
CA ILE A 73 -7.61 10.24 -0.50
C ILE A 73 -8.17 11.39 -1.36
N PRO A 74 -7.31 12.31 -1.83
CA PRO A 74 -7.76 13.42 -2.65
C PRO A 74 -8.51 12.93 -3.89
N SER A 75 -9.60 13.61 -4.22
CA SER A 75 -10.47 13.24 -5.35
C SER A 75 -9.80 13.35 -6.72
N ASP A 76 -8.66 14.05 -6.80
CA ASP A 76 -7.80 14.16 -7.99
C ASP A 76 -6.83 12.99 -8.14
N ALA A 77 -6.80 12.04 -7.19
CA ALA A 77 -6.04 10.81 -7.32
C ALA A 77 -6.60 9.97 -8.47
N LYS A 78 -5.79 9.73 -9.51
CA LYS A 78 -6.13 8.83 -10.62
C LYS A 78 -5.48 7.47 -10.48
N VAL A 79 -4.28 7.42 -9.89
CA VAL A 79 -3.50 6.20 -9.72
C VAL A 79 -2.94 6.13 -8.31
N ILE A 80 -3.04 4.96 -7.69
CA ILE A 80 -2.37 4.65 -6.44
C ILE A 80 -1.44 3.45 -6.60
N ILE A 81 -0.18 3.62 -6.20
CA ILE A 81 0.86 2.59 -6.26
C ILE A 81 1.06 2.00 -4.86
N PHE A 82 0.77 0.72 -4.71
CA PHE A 82 1.05 -0.06 -3.51
C PHE A 82 2.44 -0.69 -3.59
N ARG A 83 3.37 -0.21 -2.75
CA ARG A 83 4.72 -0.77 -2.66
C ARG A 83 4.76 -1.90 -1.66
N MET A 84 4.94 -3.12 -2.16
CA MET A 84 4.92 -4.36 -1.38
C MET A 84 6.33 -4.90 -1.07
N LYS A 85 7.40 -4.17 -1.44
CA LYS A 85 8.80 -4.58 -1.25
C LYS A 85 9.12 -5.04 0.17
N LYS A 86 8.54 -4.37 1.18
CA LYS A 86 8.77 -4.62 2.60
C LYS A 86 7.61 -5.38 3.27
N VAL A 87 6.75 -6.02 2.49
CA VAL A 87 5.65 -6.86 2.99
C VAL A 87 6.05 -8.33 2.83
N PRO A 88 6.69 -8.95 3.83
CA PRO A 88 7.17 -10.32 3.70
C PRO A 88 6.03 -11.34 3.71
N TYR A 89 4.93 -11.02 4.42
CA TYR A 89 3.81 -11.92 4.63
C TYR A 89 2.48 -11.16 4.60
N ILE A 90 1.45 -11.79 4.04
CA ILE A 90 0.05 -11.44 4.22
C ILE A 90 -0.70 -12.66 4.77
N ASP A 91 -1.63 -12.49 5.70
CA ASP A 91 -2.52 -13.57 6.11
C ASP A 91 -3.85 -13.51 5.35
N GLN A 92 -4.71 -14.51 5.55
CA GLN A 92 -6.01 -14.55 4.88
C GLN A 92 -6.90 -13.36 5.27
N SER A 93 -6.85 -12.94 6.54
CA SER A 93 -7.65 -11.83 7.04
C SER A 93 -7.20 -10.47 6.46
N GLY A 94 -5.89 -10.26 6.33
CA GLY A 94 -5.29 -9.10 5.68
C GLY A 94 -5.56 -9.08 4.17
N LEU A 95 -5.59 -10.24 3.51
CA LEU A 95 -5.95 -10.35 2.10
C LEU A 95 -7.38 -9.89 1.83
N TYR A 96 -8.36 -10.34 2.64
CA TYR A 96 -9.76 -9.90 2.50
C TYR A 96 -9.90 -8.39 2.69
N ALA A 97 -9.29 -7.83 3.73
CA ALA A 97 -9.32 -6.39 3.95
C ALA A 97 -8.60 -5.61 2.83
N LEU A 98 -7.52 -6.15 2.27
CA LEU A 98 -6.85 -5.55 1.11
C LEU A 98 -7.74 -5.57 -0.15
N GLU A 99 -8.50 -6.66 -0.36
CA GLU A 99 -9.46 -6.76 -1.45
C GLU A 99 -10.55 -5.67 -1.35
N GLU A 100 -11.09 -5.45 -0.15
CA GLU A 100 -12.05 -4.37 0.11
C GLU A 100 -11.45 -3.00 -0.20
N VAL A 101 -10.21 -2.75 0.24
CA VAL A 101 -9.49 -1.52 -0.09
C VAL A 101 -9.37 -1.34 -1.61
N ILE A 102 -9.00 -2.38 -2.35
CA ILE A 102 -8.87 -2.30 -3.83
C ILE A 102 -10.22 -1.97 -4.47
N LYS A 103 -11.30 -2.64 -4.04
CA LYS A 103 -12.64 -2.43 -4.56
C LYS A 103 -13.14 -1.00 -4.31
N GLU A 104 -12.93 -0.47 -3.11
CA GLU A 104 -13.29 0.91 -2.78
C GLU A 104 -12.54 1.92 -3.66
N MET A 105 -11.24 1.73 -3.89
CA MET A 105 -10.46 2.58 -4.80
C MET A 105 -11.00 2.52 -6.23
N GLN A 106 -11.32 1.32 -6.71
CA GLN A 106 -11.90 1.12 -8.05
C GLN A 106 -13.28 1.78 -8.18
N ASN A 107 -14.11 1.72 -7.13
CA ASN A 107 -15.40 2.42 -7.08
C ASN A 107 -15.23 3.95 -7.14
N MET A 108 -14.14 4.47 -6.59
CA MET A 108 -13.76 5.89 -6.69
C MET A 108 -13.13 6.26 -8.05
N GLY A 109 -12.96 5.29 -8.97
CA GLY A 109 -12.31 5.52 -10.27
C GLY A 109 -10.78 5.59 -10.21
N ILE A 110 -10.19 5.17 -9.08
CA ILE A 110 -8.74 5.16 -8.87
C ILE A 110 -8.16 3.83 -9.34
N VAL A 111 -7.14 3.89 -10.20
CA VAL A 111 -6.41 2.70 -10.64
C VAL A 111 -5.41 2.27 -9.57
N VAL A 112 -5.54 1.04 -9.09
CA VAL A 112 -4.61 0.45 -8.12
C VAL A 112 -3.51 -0.34 -8.85
N VAL A 113 -2.27 -0.05 -8.50
CA VAL A 113 -1.07 -0.67 -9.08
C VAL A 113 -0.22 -1.26 -7.97
N PHE A 114 0.35 -2.44 -8.18
CA PHE A 114 1.24 -3.07 -7.21
C PHE A 114 2.67 -3.14 -7.71
N THR A 115 3.63 -2.91 -6.81
CA THR A 115 5.06 -3.01 -7.11
C THR A 115 5.78 -3.93 -6.13
N MET A 116 6.72 -4.74 -6.62
CA MET A 116 7.63 -5.59 -5.83
C MET A 116 6.91 -6.52 -4.85
N ILE A 117 5.82 -7.17 -5.29
CA ILE A 117 5.10 -8.15 -4.46
C ILE A 117 6.04 -9.31 -4.10
N GLN A 118 6.17 -9.61 -2.80
CA GLN A 118 6.97 -10.73 -2.32
C GLN A 118 6.30 -12.07 -2.64
N ALA A 119 7.06 -13.17 -2.58
CA ALA A 119 6.60 -14.48 -3.02
C ALA A 119 5.34 -14.98 -2.28
N GLN A 120 5.29 -14.84 -0.94
CA GLN A 120 4.15 -15.31 -0.16
C GLN A 120 2.87 -14.48 -0.41
N PRO A 121 2.91 -13.13 -0.42
CA PRO A 121 1.74 -12.34 -0.79
C PRO A 121 1.26 -12.60 -2.21
N LEU A 122 2.17 -12.73 -3.18
CA LEU A 122 1.82 -13.03 -4.57
C LEU A 122 1.10 -14.38 -4.69
N TYR A 123 1.60 -15.40 -3.98
CA TYR A 123 0.96 -16.71 -3.93
C TYR A 123 -0.48 -16.63 -3.40
N LEU A 124 -0.71 -15.90 -2.30
CA LEU A 124 -2.05 -15.78 -1.73
C LEU A 124 -3.00 -14.95 -2.61
N LEU A 125 -2.51 -13.86 -3.20
CA LEU A 125 -3.29 -13.03 -4.14
C LEU A 125 -3.76 -13.85 -5.34
N ARG A 126 -2.89 -14.69 -5.93
CA ARG A 126 -3.25 -15.57 -7.04
C ARG A 126 -4.14 -16.74 -6.61
N LYS A 127 -3.85 -17.36 -5.46
CA LYS A 127 -4.62 -18.50 -4.95
C LYS A 127 -6.07 -18.14 -4.66
N ASN A 128 -6.35 -16.92 -4.22
CA ASN A 128 -7.70 -16.43 -3.95
C ASN A 128 -8.31 -15.66 -5.12
N HIS A 129 -7.73 -15.78 -6.32
CA HIS A 129 -8.23 -15.17 -7.55
C HIS A 129 -8.30 -13.63 -7.57
N LEU A 130 -7.76 -12.92 -6.56
CA LEU A 130 -7.61 -11.47 -6.61
C LEU A 130 -6.84 -11.03 -7.87
N ILE A 131 -5.80 -11.79 -8.19
CA ILE A 131 -5.10 -11.70 -9.48
C ILE A 131 -5.52 -12.93 -10.30
N PRO A 132 -6.09 -12.78 -11.51
CA PRO A 132 -6.29 -11.53 -12.25
C PRO A 132 -7.69 -10.89 -12.12
N GLU A 133 -8.63 -11.48 -11.36
CA GLU A 133 -10.06 -11.12 -11.47
C GLU A 133 -10.37 -9.70 -10.97
N VAL A 134 -9.80 -9.31 -9.82
CA VAL A 134 -9.97 -7.98 -9.24
C VAL A 134 -8.87 -7.03 -9.73
N LEU A 135 -7.64 -7.55 -9.82
CA LEU A 135 -6.45 -6.81 -10.20
C LEU A 135 -5.82 -7.43 -11.46
N PRO A 136 -5.95 -6.77 -12.63
CA PRO A 136 -5.33 -7.23 -13.87
C PRO A 136 -3.80 -7.34 -13.76
N GLU A 137 -3.22 -8.37 -14.38
CA GLU A 137 -1.75 -8.60 -14.42
C GLU A 137 -0.97 -7.40 -14.99
N LYS A 138 -1.58 -6.58 -15.86
CA LYS A 138 -0.96 -5.35 -16.39
C LYS A 138 -0.64 -4.27 -15.35
N TYR A 139 -1.23 -4.36 -14.14
CA TYR A 139 -0.98 -3.43 -13.04
C TYR A 139 -0.02 -4.01 -11.99
N LEU A 140 0.68 -5.09 -12.33
CA LEU A 140 1.70 -5.72 -11.50
C LEU A 140 3.08 -5.42 -12.06
N PHE A 141 3.94 -4.84 -11.23
CA PHE A 141 5.32 -4.53 -11.61
C PHE A 141 6.29 -5.17 -10.62
N ASP A 142 7.31 -5.83 -11.15
CA ASP A 142 8.43 -6.38 -10.39
C ASP A 142 9.33 -5.26 -9.84
N ARG A 143 9.44 -4.14 -10.55
CA ARG A 143 10.27 -2.98 -10.21
C ARG A 143 9.49 -1.68 -10.30
N ILE A 144 9.86 -0.72 -9.45
CA ILE A 144 9.28 0.62 -9.46
C ILE A 144 9.62 1.38 -10.76
N GLU A 145 10.77 1.07 -11.36
CA GLU A 145 11.23 1.64 -12.63
C GLU A 145 10.27 1.30 -13.78
N ASN A 146 9.84 0.04 -13.87
CA ASN A 146 8.88 -0.43 -14.87
C ASN A 146 7.51 0.23 -14.68
N CYS A 147 7.08 0.37 -13.42
CA CYS A 147 5.86 1.11 -13.07
C CYS A 147 5.95 2.58 -13.48
N ALA A 148 7.10 3.23 -13.29
CA ALA A 148 7.31 4.63 -13.68
C ALA A 148 7.30 4.84 -15.20
N ILE A 149 7.81 3.87 -15.97
CA ILE A 149 7.73 3.90 -17.44
C ILE A 149 6.25 3.79 -17.86
N TRP A 150 5.54 2.81 -17.31
CA TRP A 150 4.11 2.63 -17.58
C TRP A 150 3.28 3.87 -17.21
N LEU A 151 3.56 4.51 -16.07
CA LEU A 151 2.90 5.75 -15.64
C LEU A 151 3.09 6.90 -16.62
N LYS A 152 4.29 7.02 -17.22
CA LYS A 152 4.54 8.04 -18.25
C LYS A 152 3.74 7.81 -19.52
N GLU A 153 3.45 6.56 -19.86
CA GLU A 153 2.59 6.22 -21.00
C GLU A 153 1.12 6.44 -20.64
N TYR A 154 0.68 5.92 -19.50
CA TYR A 154 -0.71 6.04 -19.02
C TYR A 154 -1.16 7.50 -18.86
N CYS A 155 -0.30 8.39 -18.36
CA CYS A 155 -0.61 9.80 -18.22
C CYS A 155 -0.51 10.62 -19.52
N LYS A 156 0.07 10.08 -20.60
CA LYS A 156 -0.02 10.72 -21.92
C LYS A 156 -1.37 10.48 -22.59
N GLU A 157 -2.07 9.41 -22.20
CA GLU A 157 -3.38 9.05 -22.74
C GLU A 157 -4.55 9.68 -21.96
N CYS A 158 -4.30 10.24 -20.77
CA CYS A 158 -5.27 10.97 -19.94
C CYS A 158 -5.40 12.46 -20.32
#